data_AF-A0A2X3CWD8-F1
#
_entry.id   AF-A0A2X3CWD8-F1
#
_cell.length_a   1.000
_cell.length_b   1.000
_cell.length_c   1.000
_cell.angle_alpha   90.00
_cell.angle_beta   90.00
_cell.angle_gamma   90.00
#
_symmetry.space_group_name_H-M   'P 1'
#
loop_
_entity.id
_entity.type
_entity.pdbx_description
1 polymer ?
#
loop_
_entity_poly.entity_id
_entity_poly.type
_entity_poly.pdbx_seq_one_letter_code
_entity_poly.pdbx_strand_id
1 'polypeptide(L)'
;MGGTVIYEAHVKGLTLLNPQLPEAIRGTYKALGHPAMIAYFKSLGISALELLPVAQFASEPRLQRMGLSNYWGYNPLAWFALDPRLPPATRIAPWMSFAMRLRRCTPPVSK
;
A
#
# COMPACT_ATOMS: atom_id res chain seq x y z
N MET A 1 -21.45 -16.97 -2.75
CA MET A 1 -20.95 -16.52 -4.07
C MET A 1 -20.02 -15.33 -3.84
N GLY A 2 -18.89 -15.28 -4.53
CA GLY A 2 -17.77 -14.38 -4.25
C GLY A 2 -18.14 -12.91 -4.33
N GLY A 3 -17.87 -12.16 -3.26
CA GLY A 3 -18.16 -10.72 -3.12
C GLY A 3 -16.91 -9.88 -2.91
N THR A 4 -15.76 -10.33 -3.41
CA THR A 4 -14.50 -9.60 -3.24
C THR A 4 -14.32 -8.61 -4.38
N VAL A 5 -14.40 -7.32 -4.08
CA VAL A 5 -13.91 -6.23 -4.94
C VAL A 5 -12.45 -5.92 -4.56
N ILE A 6 -11.54 -6.16 -5.50
CA ILE A 6 -10.11 -5.91 -5.38
C ILE A 6 -9.80 -4.51 -5.91
N TYR A 7 -8.99 -3.76 -5.19
CA TYR A 7 -8.43 -2.49 -5.61
C TYR A 7 -6.91 -2.61 -5.63
N GLU A 8 -6.32 -2.64 -6.83
CA GLU A 8 -4.88 -2.67 -7.00
C GLU A 8 -4.30 -1.26 -6.85
N ALA A 9 -3.24 -1.10 -6.05
CA ALA A 9 -2.62 0.19 -5.86
C ALA A 9 -1.11 0.11 -5.57
N HIS A 10 -0.42 1.18 -5.97
CA HIS A 10 0.97 1.41 -5.61
C HIS A 10 1.05 2.17 -4.27
N VAL A 11 1.79 1.64 -3.28
CA VAL A 11 1.93 2.24 -1.93
C VAL A 11 2.30 3.73 -1.99
N LYS A 12 3.36 4.06 -2.75
CA LYS A 12 3.79 5.43 -2.98
C LYS A 12 2.74 6.27 -3.70
N GLY A 13 2.42 5.91 -4.94
CA GLY A 13 1.55 6.71 -5.82
C GLY A 13 0.18 7.01 -5.24
N LEU A 14 -0.43 6.06 -4.54
CA LEU A 14 -1.79 6.22 -4.00
C LEU A 14 -1.91 7.39 -3.01
N THR A 15 -0.84 7.73 -2.29
CA THR A 15 -0.91 8.69 -1.18
C THR A 15 0.07 9.86 -1.30
N LEU A 16 0.99 9.83 -2.27
CA LEU A 16 2.07 10.82 -2.39
C LEU A 16 1.56 12.27 -2.51
N LEU A 17 0.46 12.46 -3.26
CA LEU A 17 -0.10 13.78 -3.55
C LEU A 17 -1.39 14.06 -2.75
N ASN A 18 -1.73 13.23 -1.77
CA ASN A 18 -2.98 13.41 -1.03
C ASN A 18 -2.84 14.58 -0.02
N PRO A 19 -3.58 15.70 -0.19
CA PRO A 19 -3.48 16.86 0.69
C PRO A 19 -4.04 16.61 2.10
N GLN A 20 -4.91 15.61 2.28
CA GLN A 20 -5.50 15.26 3.58
C GLN A 20 -4.53 14.50 4.50
N LEU A 21 -3.34 14.17 4.01
CA LEU A 21 -2.30 13.49 4.76
C LEU A 21 -1.17 14.44 5.15
N PRO A 22 -0.59 14.31 6.36
CA PRO A 22 0.66 14.97 6.70
C PRO A 22 1.75 14.61 5.69
N GLU A 23 2.48 15.62 5.20
CA GLU A 23 3.50 15.45 4.15
C GLU A 23 4.54 14.38 4.51
N ALA A 24 4.95 14.33 5.77
CA ALA A 24 5.95 13.39 6.30
C ALA A 24 5.57 11.90 6.17
N ILE A 25 4.29 11.56 5.97
CA ILE A 25 3.85 10.16 5.84
C ILE A 25 3.39 9.80 4.42
N ARG A 26 3.32 10.77 3.51
CA ARG A 26 2.82 10.54 2.15
C ARG A 26 3.70 9.55 1.40
N GLY A 27 3.07 8.64 0.67
CA GLY A 27 3.76 7.61 -0.10
C GLY A 27 4.37 6.48 0.73
N THR A 28 3.95 6.31 1.99
CA THR A 28 4.44 5.27 2.91
C THR A 28 3.33 4.30 3.31
N TYR A 29 3.68 3.17 3.92
CA TYR A 29 2.69 2.26 4.51
C TYR A 29 1.83 2.92 5.60
N LYS A 30 2.40 3.91 6.31
CA LYS A 30 1.68 4.63 7.36
C LYS A 30 0.52 5.46 6.79
N ALA A 31 0.68 5.99 5.58
CA ALA A 31 -0.38 6.73 4.90
C ALA A 31 -1.58 5.83 4.54
N LEU A 32 -1.34 4.58 4.13
CA LEU A 32 -2.43 3.64 3.80
C LEU A 32 -3.33 3.35 5.01
N GLY A 33 -2.76 3.31 6.21
CA GLY A 33 -3.51 3.13 7.46
C GLY A 33 -4.14 4.41 8.02
N HIS A 34 -3.92 5.57 7.41
CA HIS A 34 -4.43 6.86 7.91
C HIS A 34 -5.97 6.92 7.83
N PRO A 35 -6.67 7.51 8.82
CA PRO A 35 -8.14 7.58 8.82
C PRO A 35 -8.75 8.10 7.52
N ALA A 36 -8.13 9.10 6.88
CA ALA A 36 -8.57 9.61 5.58
C ALA A 36 -8.57 8.55 4.46
N MET A 37 -7.52 7.72 4.40
CA MET A 37 -7.44 6.63 3.42
C MET A 37 -8.43 5.50 3.75
N ILE A 38 -8.59 5.17 5.02
CA ILE A 38 -9.57 4.17 5.46
C ILE A 38 -10.99 4.62 5.13
N ALA A 39 -11.32 5.90 5.34
CA ALA A 39 -12.61 6.47 4.97
C ALA A 39 -12.83 6.40 3.46
N TYR A 40 -11.82 6.75 2.66
CA TYR A 40 -11.85 6.62 1.20
C TYR A 40 -12.10 5.18 0.74
N PHE A 41 -11.39 4.19 1.29
CA PHE A 41 -11.60 2.78 0.91
C PHE A 41 -13.01 2.30 1.25
N LYS A 42 -13.55 2.74 2.41
CA LYS A 42 -14.93 2.42 2.80
C LYS A 42 -15.95 3.07 1.89
N SER A 43 -15.78 4.35 1.55
CA SER A 43 -16.70 5.04 0.64
C SER A 43 -16.66 4.46 -0.77
N LEU A 44 -15.49 3.98 -1.20
CA LEU A 44 -15.32 3.32 -2.49
C LEU A 44 -15.95 1.91 -2.50
N GLY A 45 -16.18 1.30 -1.32
CA GLY A 45 -16.81 -0.03 -1.21
C GLY A 45 -15.88 -1.19 -1.53
N ILE A 46 -14.56 -0.99 -1.46
CA ILE A 46 -13.59 -2.05 -1.75
C ILE A 46 -13.53 -3.05 -0.59
N SER A 47 -13.25 -4.30 -0.91
CA SER A 47 -13.13 -5.38 0.09
C SER A 47 -11.68 -5.80 0.33
N ALA A 48 -10.83 -5.64 -0.68
CA ALA A 48 -9.42 -6.02 -0.64
C ALA A 48 -8.58 -4.95 -1.34
N LEU A 49 -7.48 -4.54 -0.70
CA LEU A 49 -6.44 -3.71 -1.29
C LEU A 49 -5.29 -4.63 -1.71
N GLU A 50 -5.02 -4.70 -3.01
CA GLU A 50 -3.89 -5.44 -3.56
C GLU A 50 -2.74 -4.45 -3.83
N LEU A 51 -1.56 -4.74 -3.30
CA LEU A 51 -0.42 -3.85 -3.42
C LEU A 51 0.52 -4.35 -4.52
N LEU A 52 1.04 -3.42 -5.32
CA LEU A 52 2.22 -3.66 -6.14
C LEU A 52 3.41 -4.13 -5.26
N PRO A 53 4.44 -4.78 -5.85
CA PRO A 53 5.54 -5.40 -5.11
C PRO A 53 6.08 -4.57 -3.94
N VAL A 54 6.00 -5.16 -2.74
CA VAL A 54 6.42 -4.56 -1.47
C VAL A 54 7.72 -5.15 -0.92
N ALA A 55 8.12 -6.33 -1.44
CA ALA A 55 9.38 -6.95 -1.11
C ALA A 55 10.55 -6.09 -1.61
N GLN A 56 11.68 -6.16 -0.93
CA GLN A 56 12.87 -5.37 -1.25
C GLN A 56 13.29 -5.63 -2.70
N PHE A 57 13.37 -4.56 -3.49
CA PHE A 57 13.73 -4.61 -4.91
C PHE A 57 14.83 -3.61 -5.26
N ALA A 58 15.44 -3.78 -6.43
CA ALA A 58 16.41 -2.82 -6.96
C ALA A 58 16.01 -2.30 -8.33
N SER A 59 16.51 -1.12 -8.65
CA SER A 59 16.44 -0.59 -10.01
C SER A 59 17.55 -1.20 -10.85
N GLU A 60 17.22 -1.65 -12.05
CA GLU A 60 18.14 -2.33 -12.96
C GLU A 60 19.27 -1.37 -13.39
N PRO A 61 20.50 -1.85 -13.60
CA PRO A 61 21.61 -0.99 -14.03
C PRO A 61 21.31 -0.17 -15.28
N ARG A 62 20.51 -0.72 -16.20
CA ARG A 62 20.07 -0.01 -17.41
C ARG A 62 19.23 1.23 -17.07
N LEU A 63 18.28 1.12 -16.14
CA LEU A 63 17.44 2.25 -15.72
C LEU A 63 18.28 3.30 -15.00
N GLN A 64 19.19 2.87 -14.12
CA GLN A 64 20.06 3.79 -13.40
C GLN A 64 20.94 4.61 -14.35
N ARG A 65 21.51 3.98 -15.40
CA ARG A 65 22.27 4.68 -16.45
C ARG A 65 21.44 5.72 -17.22
N MET A 66 20.12 5.57 -17.24
CA MET A 66 19.19 6.50 -17.87
C MET A 66 18.66 7.58 -16.90
N GLY A 67 19.13 7.61 -15.65
CA GLY A 67 18.57 8.49 -14.61
C GLY A 67 17.16 8.08 -14.16
N LEU A 68 16.75 6.85 -14.46
CA LEU A 68 15.44 6.31 -14.12
C LEU A 68 15.53 5.37 -12.91
N SER A 69 14.39 5.19 -12.24
CA SER A 69 14.22 4.21 -11.16
C SER A 69 13.11 3.23 -11.50
N ASN A 70 13.28 1.97 -11.09
CA ASN A 70 12.19 1.02 -11.11
C ASN A 70 11.14 1.48 -10.08
N TYR A 71 9.99 1.92 -10.60
CA TYR A 71 8.90 2.42 -9.78
C TYR A 71 8.04 1.27 -9.25
N TRP A 72 7.66 0.33 -10.11
CA TRP A 72 6.72 -0.75 -9.77
C TRP A 72 7.28 -1.81 -8.84
N GLY A 73 8.58 -2.06 -8.87
CA GLY A 73 9.24 -2.98 -7.94
C GLY A 73 9.27 -4.45 -8.36
N TYR A 74 8.93 -4.78 -9.61
CA TYR A 74 9.04 -6.13 -10.17
C TYR A 74 10.50 -6.56 -10.45
N ASN A 75 11.40 -6.36 -9.48
CA ASN A 75 12.79 -6.83 -9.52
C ASN A 75 13.29 -7.15 -8.09
N PRO A 76 12.69 -8.16 -7.43
CA PRO A 76 12.95 -8.45 -6.02
C PRO A 76 14.35 -8.99 -5.79
N LEU A 77 14.99 -8.53 -4.72
CA LEU A 77 16.29 -8.99 -4.24
C LEU A 77 16.17 -9.83 -2.96
N ALA A 78 15.20 -9.49 -2.10
CA ALA A 78 15.01 -10.17 -0.83
C ALA A 78 13.51 -10.29 -0.52
N TRP A 79 12.95 -11.48 -0.77
CA TRP A 79 11.52 -11.78 -0.62
C TRP A 79 10.96 -11.55 0.79
N PHE A 80 11.80 -11.65 1.81
CA PHE A 80 11.42 -11.50 3.22
C PHE A 80 11.79 -10.14 3.82
N ALA A 81 12.41 -9.26 3.04
CA ALA A 81 12.69 -7.88 3.45
C ALA A 81 11.67 -6.94 2.80
N LEU A 82 11.22 -5.93 3.53
CA LEU A 82 10.39 -4.86 2.96
C LEU A 82 11.28 -3.83 2.25
N ASP A 83 10.77 -3.22 1.18
CA ASP A 83 11.47 -2.12 0.52
C ASP A 83 11.62 -0.90 1.47
N PRO A 84 12.85 -0.43 1.77
CA PRO A 84 13.11 0.64 2.72
C PRO A 84 12.69 2.02 2.21
N ARG A 85 12.48 2.18 0.89
CA ARG A 85 11.94 3.41 0.27
C ARG A 85 10.47 3.60 0.64
N LEU A 86 9.82 2.53 1.11
CA LEU A 86 8.48 2.54 1.68
C LEU A 86 8.61 2.35 3.20
N PRO A 87 9.07 3.37 3.96
CA PRO A 87 9.40 3.18 5.36
C PRO A 87 8.19 2.66 6.17
N PRO A 88 8.41 1.69 7.06
CA PRO A 88 7.33 1.12 7.87
C PRO A 88 6.81 2.15 8.87
N ALA A 89 5.57 1.94 9.32
CA ALA A 89 5.01 2.66 10.45
C ALA A 89 5.65 2.19 11.79
N THR A 90 6.97 2.35 11.95
CA THR A 90 7.80 2.20 13.18
C THR A 90 7.63 0.94 14.05
N ARG A 91 6.74 0.01 13.69
CA ARG A 91 6.55 -1.32 14.24
C ARG A 91 6.20 -2.23 13.07
N ILE A 92 6.67 -3.46 13.11
CA ILE A 92 6.36 -4.51 12.13
C ILE A 92 4.87 -4.94 12.23
N ALA A 93 4.13 -4.44 13.26
CA ALA A 93 2.78 -4.83 13.62
C ALA A 93 1.58 -4.10 12.93
N PRO A 94 1.61 -2.80 12.54
CA PRO A 94 0.41 -2.11 12.09
C PRO A 94 -0.08 -2.50 10.69
N TRP A 95 0.79 -2.93 9.77
CA TRP A 95 0.36 -3.33 8.43
C TRP A 95 -0.26 -4.74 8.40
N MET A 96 0.22 -5.67 9.25
CA MET A 96 -0.52 -6.91 9.53
C MET A 96 -1.90 -6.61 10.14
N SER A 97 -2.01 -5.55 10.95
CA SER A 97 -3.29 -5.06 11.44
C SER A 97 -4.18 -4.44 10.35
N PHE A 98 -3.61 -3.97 9.23
CA PHE A 98 -4.37 -3.43 8.09
C PHE A 98 -5.13 -4.54 7.34
N ALA A 99 -4.50 -5.70 7.11
CA ALA A 99 -5.17 -6.89 6.58
C ALA A 99 -6.34 -7.35 7.49
N MET A 100 -6.26 -7.09 8.79
CA MET A 100 -7.31 -7.39 9.77
C MET A 100 -8.38 -6.28 9.88
N ARG A 101 -8.04 -5.02 9.56
CA ARG A 101 -8.96 -3.87 9.72
C ARG A 101 -9.98 -3.74 8.59
N LEU A 102 -9.65 -4.15 7.36
CA LEU A 102 -10.66 -4.20 6.28
C LEU A 102 -11.74 -5.27 6.54
N ARG A 103 -11.39 -6.41 7.16
CA ARG A 103 -12.36 -7.49 7.46
C ARG A 103 -13.40 -7.15 8.52
N ARG A 104 -13.15 -6.19 9.42
CA ARG A 104 -14.10 -5.80 10.50
C ARG A 104 -15.03 -4.65 10.14
N CYS A 105 -14.94 -4.11 8.93
CA CYS A 105 -15.62 -2.87 8.55
C CYS A 105 -16.70 -3.03 7.49
N THR A 106 -16.93 -4.24 6.98
CA THR A 106 -18.10 -4.56 6.17
C THR A 106 -19.30 -4.84 7.10
N PRO A 107 -20.43 -4.14 6.95
CA PRO A 107 -21.66 -4.54 7.65
C PRO A 107 -22.11 -5.92 7.16
N PRO A 108 -22.79 -6.72 8.01
CA PRO A 108 -23.40 -7.96 7.55
C PRO A 108 -24.38 -7.62 6.43
N VAL A 109 -24.23 -8.26 5.28
CA VAL A 109 -25.20 -8.17 4.19
C VAL A 109 -26.52 -8.73 4.73
N SER A 110 -27.51 -7.85 4.95
CA SER A 110 -28.88 -8.26 5.24
C SER A 110 -29.41 -9.01 4.01
N LYS A 111 -29.79 -10.27 4.21
CA LYS A 111 -30.65 -10.98 3.26
C LYS A 111 -32.05 -10.39 3.27
#